data_AF-A0A9N8Z9D4-F1
#
_entry.id   AF-A0A9N8Z9D4-F1
#
_cell.length_a   1.000
_cell.length_b   1.000
_cell.length_c   1.000
_cell.angle_alpha   90.00
_cell.angle_beta   90.00
_cell.angle_gamma   90.00
#
_symmetry.space_group_name_H-M   'P 1'
#
loop_
_entity.id
_entity.type
_entity.pdbx_description
1 polymer ?
#
loop_
_entity_poly.entity_id
_entity_poly.type
_entity_poly.pdbx_seq_one_letter_code
_entity_poly.pdbx_strand_id
1 'polypeptide(L)'
;MSKKIHILIGATGIVTTNNALHFFDKNIVTKELGVEVITDEDEWKYRNWADIFIIAPLDANTLGKIANGLCDNLITCILRAWDLKRPVIVCPAMNTYMWEHPFTSKHLRVLSDQLGFQIISPVSKKLACGDTGIGAMAEVITIIDFIVQKLSLNLMVEKNSTTSQN
;
A
#
# COMPACT_ATOMS: atom_id res chain seq x y z
N MET A 1 19.47 -10.29 26.80
CA MET A 1 19.95 -9.88 25.46
C MET A 1 18.93 -8.92 24.89
N SER A 2 19.22 -7.63 25.02
CA SER A 2 18.29 -6.55 24.68
C SER A 2 18.11 -6.48 23.17
N LYS A 3 16.97 -6.98 22.68
CA LYS A 3 16.49 -6.65 21.34
C LYS A 3 16.18 -5.15 21.35
N LYS A 4 17.17 -4.34 20.97
CA LYS A 4 16.92 -2.94 20.61
C LYS A 4 15.97 -2.98 19.42
N ILE A 5 14.69 -2.75 19.67
CA ILE A 5 13.74 -2.45 18.61
C ILE A 5 13.98 -0.99 18.27
N HIS A 6 14.81 -0.78 17.26
CA HIS A 6 14.64 0.42 16.46
C HIS A 6 13.27 0.25 15.80
N ILE A 7 12.30 1.11 16.12
CA ILE A 7 11.24 1.39 15.15
C ILE A 7 11.92 2.21 14.05
N LEU A 8 12.71 1.52 13.23
CA LEU A 8 12.89 1.92 11.86
C LEU A 8 11.58 1.51 11.19
N ILE A 9 10.85 2.46 10.61
CA ILE A 9 10.02 2.12 9.46
C ILE A 9 11.03 1.51 8.49
N GLY A 10 11.06 0.17 8.47
CA GLY A 10 12.22 -0.65 8.15
C GLY A 10 12.56 -0.52 6.69
N ALA A 11 13.26 0.57 6.41
CA ALA A 11 13.72 0.98 5.11
C ALA A 11 12.53 1.15 4.15
N THR A 12 11.88 2.30 4.30
CA THR A 12 10.86 2.75 3.36
C THR A 12 11.53 3.00 2.03
N GLY A 13 11.27 2.13 1.07
CA GLY A 13 11.44 2.47 -0.33
C GLY A 13 10.05 2.54 -0.87
N ILE A 14 9.71 3.69 -1.42
CA ILE A 14 8.46 3.83 -2.12
C ILE A 14 8.74 3.35 -3.52
N VAL A 15 8.14 2.23 -3.91
CA VAL A 15 8.11 1.83 -5.31
C VAL A 15 6.86 2.44 -5.93
N THR A 16 7.05 3.23 -6.98
CA THR A 16 5.95 3.90 -7.68
C THR A 16 5.91 3.51 -9.15
N THR A 17 4.70 3.42 -9.70
CA THR A 17 4.55 3.39 -11.16
C THR A 17 4.76 4.78 -11.73
N ASN A 18 5.09 4.87 -13.01
CA ASN A 18 5.16 6.14 -13.72
C ASN A 18 3.84 6.93 -13.66
N ASN A 19 2.69 6.25 -13.71
CA ASN A 19 1.38 6.91 -13.61
C ASN A 19 1.12 7.53 -12.24
N ALA A 20 1.66 6.94 -11.16
CA ALA A 20 1.45 7.45 -9.81
C ALA A 20 2.21 8.78 -9.56
N LEU A 21 3.26 9.07 -10.34
CA LEU A 21 3.99 10.35 -10.29
C LEU A 21 3.16 11.57 -10.72
N HIS A 22 1.96 11.37 -11.31
CA HIS A 22 1.04 12.48 -11.55
C HIS A 22 0.39 13.03 -10.27
N PHE A 23 0.44 12.27 -9.17
CA PHE A 23 -0.24 12.62 -7.91
C PHE A 23 0.72 13.18 -6.85
N PHE A 24 2.03 13.02 -7.02
CA PHE A 24 3.04 13.52 -6.09
C PHE A 24 4.40 13.70 -6.77
N ASP A 25 5.23 14.59 -6.21
CA ASP A 25 6.62 14.78 -6.66
C ASP A 25 7.57 13.91 -5.84
N LYS A 26 8.28 12.99 -6.52
CA LYS A 26 9.25 12.11 -5.87
C LYS A 26 10.38 12.86 -5.16
N ASN A 27 10.81 14.02 -5.67
CA ASN A 27 11.89 14.79 -5.05
C ASN A 27 11.45 15.43 -3.73
N ILE A 28 10.18 15.87 -3.66
CA ILE A 28 9.60 16.40 -2.42
C ILE A 28 9.53 15.28 -1.38
N VAL A 29 9.00 14.11 -1.78
CA VAL A 29 8.92 12.94 -0.90
C VAL A 29 10.29 12.52 -0.38
N THR A 30 11.29 12.41 -1.27
CA THR A 30 12.66 12.06 -0.88
C THR A 30 13.26 13.08 0.08
N LYS A 31 13.07 14.39 -0.19
CA LYS A 31 13.64 15.46 0.62
C LYS A 31 12.97 15.59 1.99
N GLU A 32 11.64 15.53 2.05
CA GLU A 32 10.87 15.78 3.28
C GLU A 32 10.80 14.55 4.18
N LEU A 33 10.70 13.36 3.59
CA LEU A 33 10.56 12.12 4.36
C LEU A 33 11.89 11.36 4.52
N GLY A 34 12.93 11.73 3.77
CA GLY A 34 14.22 11.01 3.77
C GLY A 34 14.10 9.60 3.18
N VAL A 35 13.11 9.39 2.30
CA VAL A 35 12.71 8.09 1.77
C VAL A 35 13.06 8.00 0.30
N GLU A 36 13.79 6.95 -0.11
CA GLU A 36 14.06 6.72 -1.52
C GLU A 36 12.77 6.36 -2.27
N VAL A 37 12.54 7.03 -3.40
CA VAL A 37 11.43 6.73 -4.31
C VAL A 37 11.97 6.06 -5.57
N ILE A 38 11.69 4.77 -5.68
CA ILE A 38 12.10 3.87 -6.76
C ILE A 38 10.99 3.84 -7.81
N THR A 39 11.36 3.91 -9.08
CA THR A 39 10.47 4.08 -10.23
C THR A 39 10.58 2.91 -11.20
N ASP A 40 9.74 2.89 -12.23
CA ASP A 40 9.78 1.85 -13.27
C ASP A 40 11.09 1.83 -14.08
N GLU A 41 11.92 2.88 -13.99
CA GLU A 41 13.24 2.98 -14.62
C GLU A 41 14.35 2.29 -13.81
N ASP A 42 14.09 1.97 -12.53
CA ASP A 42 15.07 1.39 -11.62
C ASP A 42 15.09 -0.15 -11.67
N GLU A 43 16.20 -0.76 -11.23
CA GLU A 43 16.36 -2.23 -11.24
C GLU A 43 15.58 -2.93 -10.10
N TRP A 44 15.08 -4.15 -10.35
CA TRP A 44 14.26 -4.95 -9.42
C TRP A 44 14.95 -5.48 -8.15
N LYS A 45 16.16 -4.99 -7.83
CA LYS A 45 17.02 -5.48 -6.72
C LYS A 45 16.39 -5.34 -5.32
N TYR A 46 15.30 -4.57 -5.20
CA TYR A 46 14.66 -4.21 -3.93
C TYR A 46 13.75 -5.29 -3.32
N ARG A 47 13.53 -6.43 -3.97
CA ARG A 47 12.67 -7.52 -3.44
C ARG A 47 13.18 -8.11 -2.11
N ASN A 48 14.49 -8.25 -1.95
CA ASN A 48 15.09 -8.96 -0.81
C ASN A 48 15.16 -8.11 0.47
N TRP A 49 14.82 -6.83 0.34
CA TRP A 49 14.99 -5.85 1.39
C TRP A 49 13.74 -5.69 2.29
N ALA A 50 12.56 -5.90 1.71
CA ALA A 50 11.31 -5.71 2.42
C ALA A 50 10.81 -6.99 3.10
N ASP A 51 10.34 -6.87 4.34
CA ASP A 51 9.67 -7.96 5.08
C ASP A 51 8.17 -8.06 4.76
N ILE A 52 7.59 -6.98 4.24
CA ILE A 52 6.17 -6.86 3.89
C ILE A 52 6.04 -6.06 2.60
N PHE A 53 5.08 -6.44 1.75
CA PHE A 53 4.73 -5.67 0.55
C PHE A 53 3.35 -5.04 0.74
N ILE A 54 3.27 -3.70 0.69
CA ILE A 54 2.02 -2.96 0.77
C ILE A 54 1.78 -2.22 -0.55
N ILE A 55 0.59 -2.37 -1.14
CA ILE A 55 0.15 -1.58 -2.30
C ILE A 55 -1.02 -0.71 -1.87
N ALA A 56 -0.79 0.60 -1.75
CA ALA A 56 -1.78 1.58 -1.29
C ALA A 56 -1.54 2.94 -1.96
N PRO A 57 -2.40 3.39 -2.90
CA PRO A 57 -3.59 2.69 -3.40
C PRO A 57 -3.26 1.56 -4.39
N LEU A 58 -4.12 0.53 -4.43
CA LEU A 58 -4.19 -0.44 -5.52
C LEU A 58 -5.30 -0.02 -6.50
N ASP A 59 -4.90 0.48 -7.68
CA ASP A 59 -5.86 0.83 -8.73
C ASP A 59 -6.39 -0.42 -9.49
N ALA A 60 -7.44 -0.23 -10.27
CA ALA A 60 -8.07 -1.32 -11.02
C ALA A 60 -7.13 -1.95 -12.07
N ASN A 61 -6.22 -1.15 -12.66
CA ASN A 61 -5.28 -1.60 -13.68
C ASN A 61 -4.22 -2.55 -13.07
N THR A 62 -3.57 -2.12 -12.00
CA THR A 62 -2.58 -2.92 -11.26
C THR A 62 -3.23 -4.16 -10.66
N LEU A 63 -4.46 -4.06 -10.13
CA LEU A 63 -5.25 -5.21 -9.69
C LEU A 63 -5.42 -6.24 -10.83
N GLY A 64 -5.83 -5.78 -12.02
CA GLY A 64 -5.98 -6.65 -13.19
C GLY A 64 -4.68 -7.29 -13.62
N LYS A 65 -3.57 -6.53 -13.65
CA LYS A 65 -2.25 -7.04 -13.99
C LYS A 65 -1.81 -8.15 -13.05
N ILE A 66 -1.90 -7.92 -11.74
CA ILE A 66 -1.51 -8.90 -10.71
C ILE A 66 -2.36 -10.17 -10.83
N ALA A 67 -3.69 -10.02 -10.92
CA ALA A 67 -4.60 -11.16 -10.98
C ALA A 67 -4.41 -12.03 -12.23
N ASN A 68 -3.90 -11.45 -13.33
CA ASN A 68 -3.61 -12.18 -14.56
C ASN A 68 -2.12 -12.54 -14.72
N GLY A 69 -1.28 -12.26 -13.71
CA GLY A 69 0.13 -12.63 -13.70
C GLY A 69 1.02 -11.80 -14.62
N LEU A 70 0.59 -10.59 -15.01
CA LEU A 70 1.40 -9.65 -15.79
C LEU A 70 2.50 -9.04 -14.90
N CYS A 71 3.67 -8.83 -15.49
CA CYS A 71 4.86 -8.26 -14.85
C CYS A 71 5.57 -7.29 -15.81
N ASP A 72 4.92 -6.17 -16.09
CA ASP A 72 5.32 -5.20 -17.12
C ASP A 72 5.76 -3.84 -16.56
N ASN A 73 5.80 -3.71 -15.23
CA ASN A 73 6.33 -2.56 -14.51
C ASN A 73 6.98 -3.00 -13.20
N LEU A 74 7.68 -2.10 -12.50
CA LEU A 74 8.52 -2.52 -11.38
C LEU A 74 7.71 -3.13 -10.23
N ILE A 75 6.56 -2.54 -9.88
CA ILE A 75 5.68 -3.06 -8.83
C ILE A 75 5.23 -4.49 -9.15
N THR A 76 4.74 -4.72 -10.37
CA THR A 76 4.25 -6.04 -10.78
C THR A 76 5.38 -7.06 -10.92
N CYS A 77 6.58 -6.64 -11.36
CA CYS A 77 7.77 -7.48 -11.38
C CYS A 77 8.23 -7.90 -9.98
N ILE A 78 8.36 -6.96 -9.03
CA ILE A 78 8.75 -7.27 -7.65
C ILE A 78 7.72 -8.23 -7.02
N LEU A 79 6.42 -7.95 -7.21
CA LEU A 79 5.37 -8.78 -6.66
C LEU A 79 5.34 -10.18 -7.30
N ARG A 80 5.53 -10.28 -8.62
CA ARG A 80 5.58 -11.57 -9.32
C ARG A 80 6.72 -12.45 -8.83
N ALA A 81 7.83 -11.82 -8.45
CA ALA A 81 8.97 -12.50 -7.87
C ALA A 81 8.84 -12.70 -6.35
N TRP A 82 7.84 -12.13 -5.66
CA TRP A 82 7.76 -12.08 -4.19
C TRP A 82 7.69 -13.47 -3.53
N ASP A 83 8.31 -13.62 -2.35
CA ASP A 83 8.10 -14.81 -1.52
C ASP A 83 6.76 -14.69 -0.80
N LEU A 84 5.78 -15.50 -1.21
CA LEU A 84 4.42 -15.49 -0.66
C LEU A 84 4.34 -15.94 0.82
N LYS A 85 5.44 -16.43 1.40
CA LYS A 85 5.53 -16.61 2.86
C LYS A 85 5.56 -15.28 3.62
N ARG A 86 5.98 -14.19 2.96
CA ARG A 86 5.98 -12.84 3.50
C ARG A 86 4.65 -12.14 3.19
N PRO A 87 4.09 -11.39 4.15
CA PRO A 87 2.78 -10.77 3.97
C PRO A 87 2.72 -9.80 2.80
N VAL A 88 1.62 -9.86 2.06
CA VAL A 88 1.23 -8.87 1.05
C VAL A 88 -0.11 -8.28 1.46
N ILE A 89 -0.16 -6.94 1.53
CA ILE A 89 -1.36 -6.18 1.85
C ILE A 89 -1.68 -5.27 0.68
N VAL A 90 -2.94 -5.24 0.28
CA VAL A 90 -3.42 -4.34 -0.78
C VAL A 90 -4.59 -3.50 -0.29
N CYS A 91 -4.61 -2.23 -0.70
CA CYS A 91 -5.64 -1.26 -0.33
C CYS A 91 -6.28 -0.71 -1.61
N PRO A 92 -7.32 -1.37 -2.16
CA PRO A 92 -7.96 -0.95 -3.39
C PRO A 92 -8.50 0.48 -3.29
N ALA A 93 -8.29 1.26 -4.35
CA ALA A 93 -8.89 2.59 -4.50
C ALA A 93 -9.21 2.85 -5.96
N MET A 94 -10.50 3.05 -6.26
CA MET A 94 -11.01 3.25 -7.61
C MET A 94 -12.40 3.87 -7.56
N ASN A 95 -12.88 4.41 -8.68
CA ASN A 95 -14.24 4.92 -8.77
C ASN A 95 -15.28 3.81 -8.47
N THR A 96 -16.46 4.18 -7.96
CA THR A 96 -17.57 3.25 -7.66
C THR A 96 -17.90 2.30 -8.80
N TYR A 97 -17.98 2.78 -10.04
CA TYR A 97 -18.28 1.92 -11.20
C TYR A 97 -17.17 0.93 -11.49
N MET A 98 -15.91 1.29 -11.23
CA MET A 98 -14.79 0.35 -11.32
C MET A 98 -14.85 -0.68 -10.19
N TRP A 99 -15.22 -0.25 -8.98
CA TRP A 99 -15.35 -1.15 -7.83
C TRP A 99 -16.46 -2.20 -8.04
N GLU A 100 -17.61 -1.76 -8.54
CA GLU A 100 -18.78 -2.61 -8.82
C GLU A 100 -18.59 -3.46 -10.09
N HIS A 101 -17.55 -3.21 -10.88
CA HIS A 101 -17.27 -3.97 -12.09
C HIS A 101 -17.02 -5.46 -11.75
N PRO A 102 -17.64 -6.44 -12.45
CA PRO A 102 -17.47 -7.85 -12.16
C PRO A 102 -16.01 -8.32 -12.14
N PHE A 103 -15.16 -7.79 -13.03
CA PHE A 103 -13.73 -8.07 -13.02
C PHE A 103 -13.02 -7.68 -11.73
N THR A 104 -13.43 -6.61 -11.05
CA THR A 104 -12.82 -6.21 -9.78
C THR A 104 -13.02 -7.29 -8.73
N SER A 105 -14.27 -7.74 -8.55
CA SER A 105 -14.56 -8.84 -7.62
C SER A 105 -13.83 -10.14 -8.01
N LYS A 106 -13.75 -10.47 -9.30
CA LYS A 106 -13.02 -11.65 -9.81
C LYS A 106 -11.53 -11.56 -9.49
N HIS A 107 -10.90 -10.42 -9.75
CA HIS A 107 -9.48 -10.22 -9.50
C HIS A 107 -9.16 -10.22 -8.00
N LEU A 108 -10.00 -9.59 -7.17
CA LEU A 108 -9.83 -9.61 -5.71
C LEU A 108 -9.88 -11.04 -5.14
N ARG A 109 -10.74 -11.91 -5.68
CA ARG A 109 -10.76 -13.33 -5.32
C ARG A 109 -9.47 -14.06 -5.69
N VAL A 110 -8.86 -13.75 -6.83
CA VAL A 110 -7.54 -14.31 -7.17
C VAL A 110 -6.50 -13.89 -6.13
N LEU A 111 -6.43 -12.60 -5.80
CA LEU A 111 -5.48 -12.09 -4.82
C LEU A 111 -5.69 -12.70 -3.43
N SER A 112 -6.93 -12.79 -2.96
CA SER A 112 -7.25 -13.33 -1.64
C SER A 112 -7.18 -14.86 -1.58
N ASP A 113 -7.97 -15.56 -2.40
CA ASP A 113 -8.18 -17.00 -2.29
C ASP A 113 -6.98 -17.80 -2.82
N GLN A 114 -6.31 -17.32 -3.88
CA GLN A 114 -5.21 -18.06 -4.51
C GLN A 114 -3.83 -17.60 -4.03
N LEU A 115 -3.63 -16.29 -3.87
CA LEU A 115 -2.33 -15.73 -3.49
C LEU A 115 -2.21 -15.46 -1.99
N GLY A 116 -3.30 -15.54 -1.22
CA GLY A 116 -3.29 -15.32 0.23
C GLY A 116 -3.08 -13.85 0.63
N PHE A 117 -3.33 -12.91 -0.28
CA PHE A 117 -3.14 -11.48 0.00
C PHE A 117 -4.20 -10.98 0.96
N GLN A 118 -3.81 -10.04 1.80
CA GLN A 118 -4.72 -9.35 2.70
C GLN A 118 -5.27 -8.11 2.02
N ILE A 119 -6.60 -8.00 1.98
CA ILE A 119 -7.29 -6.90 1.31
C ILE A 119 -7.90 -6.00 2.38
N ILE A 120 -7.46 -4.74 2.43
CA ILE A 120 -8.12 -3.70 3.21
C ILE A 120 -9.15 -3.04 2.30
N SER A 121 -10.43 -3.31 2.56
CA SER A 121 -11.52 -2.87 1.70
C SER A 121 -11.61 -1.33 1.61
N PRO A 122 -12.02 -0.78 0.46
CA PRO A 122 -12.28 0.64 0.33
C PRO A 122 -13.43 1.07 1.23
N VAL A 123 -13.49 2.36 1.51
CA VAL A 123 -14.56 3.01 2.26
C VAL A 123 -15.47 3.79 1.34
N SER A 124 -16.71 4.03 1.81
CA SER A 124 -17.62 4.95 1.16
C SER A 124 -17.30 6.39 1.56
N LYS A 125 -17.15 7.29 0.58
CA LYS A 125 -17.04 8.73 0.81
C LYS A 125 -18.16 9.46 0.09
N LYS A 126 -18.64 10.56 0.70
CA LYS A 126 -19.55 11.50 0.04
C LYS A 126 -18.78 12.26 -1.03
N LEU A 127 -19.28 12.22 -2.26
CA LEU A 127 -18.78 13.01 -3.37
C LEU A 127 -19.31 14.45 -3.27
N ALA A 128 -18.62 15.38 -3.92
CA ALA A 128 -19.02 16.79 -3.95
C ALA A 128 -20.42 17.02 -4.55
N CYS A 129 -20.93 16.07 -5.35
CA CYS A 129 -22.27 16.09 -5.93
C CYS A 129 -23.39 15.62 -4.98
N GLY A 130 -23.07 15.15 -3.77
CA GLY A 130 -24.04 14.62 -2.80
C GLY A 130 -24.22 13.09 -2.85
N ASP A 131 -23.76 12.44 -3.92
CA ASP A 131 -23.77 10.98 -4.03
C ASP A 131 -22.76 10.33 -3.08
N THR A 132 -23.12 9.18 -2.50
CA THR A 132 -22.22 8.37 -1.69
C THR A 132 -21.79 7.15 -2.50
N GLY A 133 -20.50 7.00 -2.73
CA GLY A 133 -19.93 5.90 -3.49
C GLY A 133 -18.85 5.17 -2.71
N ILE A 134 -18.83 3.84 -2.82
CA ILE A 134 -17.72 3.01 -2.35
C ILE A 134 -16.55 3.10 -3.33
N GLY A 135 -15.32 3.02 -2.84
CA GLY A 135 -14.13 2.94 -3.69
C GLY A 135 -12.98 3.86 -3.29
N ALA A 136 -13.19 4.74 -2.30
CA ALA A 136 -12.08 5.48 -1.71
C ALA A 136 -11.18 4.53 -0.91
N MET A 137 -9.87 4.73 -0.98
CA MET A 137 -8.93 3.96 -0.17
C MET A 137 -9.30 4.07 1.32
N ALA A 138 -9.09 3.00 2.09
CA ALA A 138 -9.15 3.08 3.54
C ALA A 138 -8.22 4.18 4.07
N GLU A 139 -8.61 4.80 5.18
CA GLU A 139 -7.80 5.85 5.81
C GLU A 139 -6.43 5.30 6.22
N VAL A 140 -5.40 6.13 6.12
CA VAL A 140 -4.01 5.74 6.42
C VAL A 140 -3.89 5.14 7.82
N ILE A 141 -4.60 5.72 8.80
CA ILE A 141 -4.61 5.20 10.17
C ILE A 141 -5.18 3.78 10.26
N THR A 142 -6.24 3.48 9.50
CA THR A 142 -6.82 2.12 9.43
C THR A 142 -5.83 1.12 8.83
N ILE A 143 -5.06 1.55 7.81
CA ILE A 143 -4.02 0.72 7.19
C ILE A 143 -2.90 0.43 8.20
N ILE A 144 -2.43 1.45 8.91
CA ILE A 144 -1.39 1.32 9.94
C ILE A 144 -1.86 0.39 11.07
N ASP A 145 -3.06 0.59 11.59
CA ASP A 145 -3.62 -0.23 12.67
C ASP A 145 -3.72 -1.70 12.26
N PHE A 146 -4.10 -1.97 11.01
CA PHE A 146 -4.15 -3.30 10.46
C PHE A 146 -2.77 -3.96 10.40
N ILE A 147 -1.75 -3.24 9.91
CA ILE A 147 -0.37 -3.72 9.81
C ILE A 147 0.17 -4.07 11.20
N VAL A 148 -0.02 -3.17 12.16
CA VAL A 148 0.47 -3.30 13.53
C VAL A 148 -0.12 -4.50 14.23
N GLN A 149 -1.46 -4.66 14.15
CA GLN A 149 -2.15 -5.82 14.72
C GLN A 149 -1.65 -7.11 14.08
N LYS A 150 -1.49 -7.13 12.74
CA LYS A 150 -1.10 -8.33 12.02
C LYS A 150 0.34 -8.76 12.31
N LEU A 151 1.25 -7.79 12.41
CA LEU A 151 2.66 -8.05 12.72
C LEU A 151 2.92 -8.23 14.23
N SER A 152 1.87 -8.18 15.06
CA SER A 152 1.98 -8.23 16.53
C SER A 152 2.99 -7.21 17.08
N LEU A 153 3.05 -6.03 16.44
CA LEU A 153 3.94 -4.96 16.83
C LEU A 153 3.29 -4.17 17.97
N ASN A 154 4.00 -3.97 19.07
CA ASN A 154 3.55 -3.04 20.12
C ASN A 154 3.86 -1.61 19.66
N LEU A 155 2.84 -0.83 19.30
CA LEU A 155 3.00 0.61 19.10
C LEU A 155 3.10 1.31 20.46
N MET A 156 4.22 2.00 20.72
CA MET A 156 4.24 3.11 21.66
C MET A 156 3.93 4.38 20.87
N VAL A 157 2.71 4.90 21.02
CA VAL A 157 2.35 6.22 20.48
C VAL A 157 2.76 7.27 21.52
N GLU A 158 3.80 8.05 21.24
CA GLU A 158 4.07 9.27 22.00
C GLU A 158 2.98 10.30 21.68
N LYS A 159 2.08 10.52 22.65
CA LYS A 159 1.21 11.69 22.62
C LYS A 159 2.08 12.91 22.91
N ASN A 160 2.30 13.75 21.91
CA ASN A 160 2.81 15.10 22.14
C ASN A 160 1.77 15.86 22.98
N SER A 161 1.97 15.88 24.29
CA SER A 161 1.30 16.80 25.19
C SER A 161 1.78 18.21 24.86
N THR A 162 0.94 19.00 24.20
CA THR A 162 1.04 20.45 24.18
C THR A 162 0.91 20.93 25.63
N THR A 163 2.05 21.17 26.27
CA THR A 163 2.10 21.99 27.48
C THR A 163 1.84 23.42 27.05
N SER A 164 0.58 23.83 27.11
CA SER A 164 0.20 25.25 27.14
C SER A 164 0.85 25.87 28.37
N GLN A 165 1.74 26.83 28.12
CA GLN A 165 2.24 27.75 29.12
C GLN A 165 1.07 28.46 29.81
N ASN A 166 1.11 28.52 31.13
CA ASN A 166 0.61 29.63 31.95
C ASN A 166 1.65 29.86 33.05
#